data_AF-A0A847RI81-F1
#
_entry.id   AF-A0A847RI81-F1
#
_cell.length_a   1.000
_cell.length_b   1.000
_cell.length_c   1.000
_cell.angle_alpha   90.00
_cell.angle_beta   90.00
_cell.angle_gamma   90.00
#
_symmetry.space_group_name_H-M   'P 1'
#
loop_
_entity.id
_entity.type
_entity.pdbx_description
1 polymer ?
#
loop_
_entity_poly.entity_id
_entity_poly.type
_entity_poly.pdbx_seq_one_letter_code
_entity_poly.pdbx_strand_id
1 'polypeptide(L)'
;MKKLLKYVLILLGIFLVMVLFVAGCFWISSEQKIRQAKEDGEKYSKICDTVSIITEQPKIQFSGFRQKEIRQLHFKILRNGEFIRDTLVKTQFSYISDDSTYFSTHIPYPVFLKKDTIVVSTVGGLYYYISGYHHYAYLHYGMMGYLGGHDCRFSEDCIVNNAPSVGTLLKNDGWLHPEKDRFKQMIAPQTPAFDSISKAAAISYEKAQEIFDQNRANKHLFSRSTYRIEIGEEGSFYVFGEENENNRNQVDLIKINTQTGEYKREKR
;
A
#
# COMPACT_ATOMS: atom_id res chain seq x y z
N MET A 1 25.06 65.11 22.54
CA MET A 1 24.16 63.95 22.63
C MET A 1 23.15 63.84 21.47
N LYS A 2 22.37 64.87 21.12
CA LYS A 2 21.35 64.78 20.03
C LYS A 2 21.88 64.44 18.63
N LYS A 3 23.08 64.93 18.25
CA LYS A 3 23.70 64.63 16.94
C LYS A 3 24.20 63.17 16.84
N LEU A 4 24.73 62.62 17.92
CA LEU A 4 25.29 61.27 17.96
C LEU A 4 24.16 60.21 17.89
N LEU A 5 23.04 60.44 18.58
CA LEU A 5 21.84 59.62 18.48
C LEU A 5 21.27 59.55 17.05
N LYS A 6 21.29 60.69 16.32
CA LYS A 6 20.83 60.76 14.93
C LYS A 6 21.66 59.88 13.99
N TYR A 7 22.98 59.86 14.16
CA TYR A 7 23.87 59.00 13.36
C TYR A 7 23.68 57.52 13.67
N VAL A 8 23.51 57.15 14.94
CA VAL A 8 23.25 55.75 15.33
C VAL A 8 21.92 55.25 14.75
N LEU A 9 20.86 56.07 14.78
CA LEU A 9 19.56 55.73 14.17
C LEU A 9 19.66 55.55 12.65
N ILE A 10 20.42 56.41 11.95
CA ILE A 10 20.63 56.27 10.50
C ILE A 10 21.38 54.96 10.20
N LEU A 11 22.43 54.64 10.96
CA LEU A 11 23.22 53.43 10.78
C LEU A 11 22.40 52.16 11.04
N LEU A 12 21.56 52.18 12.08
CA LEU A 12 20.63 51.09 12.37
C LEU A 12 19.56 50.92 11.28
N GLY A 13 19.06 52.04 10.73
CA GLY A 13 18.16 52.01 9.57
C GLY A 13 18.79 51.39 8.33
N ILE A 14 20.04 51.76 8.01
CA ILE A 14 20.80 51.17 6.89
C ILE A 14 21.02 49.66 7.11
N PHE A 15 21.40 49.27 8.34
CA PHE A 15 21.58 47.87 8.69
C PHE A 15 20.29 47.06 8.51
N LEU A 16 19.15 47.59 8.98
CA LEU A 16 17.85 46.95 8.82
C LEU A 16 17.47 46.77 7.34
N VAL A 17 17.71 47.79 6.50
CA VAL A 17 17.47 47.69 5.05
C VAL A 17 18.36 46.62 4.41
N MET A 18 19.64 46.51 4.80
CA MET A 18 20.51 45.43 4.32
C MET A 18 20.01 44.05 4.74
N VAL A 19 19.56 43.87 5.98
CA VAL A 19 19.01 42.59 6.46
C VAL A 19 17.75 42.21 5.67
N LEU A 20 16.84 43.15 5.46
CA LEU A 20 15.64 42.93 4.65
C LEU A 20 15.98 42.61 3.19
N PHE A 21 17.00 43.26 2.62
CA PHE A 21 17.47 42.97 1.27
C PHE A 21 18.02 41.54 1.14
N VAL A 22 18.85 41.10 2.09
CA VAL A 22 19.39 39.73 2.11
C VAL A 22 18.26 38.70 2.29
N ALA A 23 17.32 38.96 3.21
CA ALA A 23 16.15 38.10 3.41
C ALA A 23 15.27 38.02 2.14
N GLY A 24 15.07 39.14 1.44
CA GLY A 24 14.36 39.18 0.17
C GLY A 24 15.05 38.38 -0.93
N CYS A 25 16.37 38.51 -1.06
CA CYS A 25 17.16 37.71 -2.01
C CYS A 25 17.05 36.21 -1.71
N PHE A 26 17.10 35.84 -0.43
CA PHE A 26 16.96 34.45 0.00
C PHE A 26 15.56 33.90 -0.31
N TRP A 27 14.52 34.68 -0.06
CA TRP A 27 13.13 34.31 -0.38
C TRP A 27 12.95 34.05 -1.88
N ILE A 28 13.41 34.99 -2.73
CA ILE A 28 13.32 34.85 -4.19
C ILE A 28 14.08 33.62 -4.66
N SER A 29 15.30 33.41 -4.16
CA SER A 29 16.09 32.24 -4.53
C SER A 29 15.41 30.92 -4.09
N SER A 30 14.80 30.89 -2.91
CA SER A 30 14.09 29.71 -2.41
C SER A 30 12.87 29.37 -3.28
N GLU A 31 12.03 30.36 -3.59
CA GLU A 31 10.86 30.19 -4.45
C GLU A 31 11.23 29.69 -5.85
N GLN A 32 12.30 30.24 -6.44
CA GLN A 32 12.81 29.77 -7.73
C GLN A 32 13.24 28.29 -7.67
N LYS A 33 13.94 27.88 -6.61
CA LYS A 33 14.36 26.49 -6.43
C LYS A 33 13.19 25.54 -6.22
N ILE A 34 12.15 25.96 -5.49
CA ILE A 34 10.93 25.18 -5.30
C ILE A 34 10.23 24.96 -6.65
N ARG A 35 10.12 26.02 -7.46
CA ARG A 35 9.52 25.91 -8.79
C ARG A 35 10.33 25.00 -9.71
N GLN A 36 11.64 25.17 -9.76
CA GLN A 36 12.54 24.29 -10.52
C GLN A 36 12.38 22.83 -10.08
N ALA A 37 12.34 22.56 -8.78
CA ALA A 37 12.16 21.21 -8.28
C ALA A 37 10.84 20.57 -8.71
N LYS A 38 9.75 21.35 -8.84
CA LYS A 38 8.47 20.83 -9.35
C LYS A 38 8.57 20.47 -10.84
N GLU A 39 9.11 21.40 -11.64
CA GLU A 39 9.28 21.20 -13.09
C GLU A 39 10.21 20.01 -13.38
N ASP A 40 11.34 19.94 -12.67
CA ASP A 40 12.29 18.84 -12.79
C ASP A 40 11.74 17.53 -12.21
N GLY A 41 10.94 17.58 -11.14
CA GLY A 41 10.25 16.42 -10.59
C GLY A 41 9.36 15.73 -11.63
N GLU A 42 8.53 16.49 -12.35
CA GLU A 42 7.68 15.94 -13.41
C GLU A 42 8.50 15.42 -14.60
N LYS A 43 9.51 16.20 -15.01
CA LYS A 43 10.40 15.84 -16.12
C LYS A 43 11.15 14.55 -15.83
N TYR A 44 11.82 14.46 -14.69
CA TYR A 44 12.63 13.30 -14.33
C TYR A 44 11.77 12.10 -13.94
N SER A 45 10.56 12.29 -13.42
CA SER A 45 9.60 11.21 -13.22
C SER A 45 9.32 10.46 -14.53
N LYS A 46 9.06 11.20 -15.61
CA LYS A 46 8.88 10.61 -16.96
C LYS A 46 10.11 9.86 -17.46
N ILE A 47 11.31 10.31 -17.09
CA ILE A 47 12.56 9.61 -17.43
C ILE A 47 12.66 8.30 -16.64
N CYS A 48 12.43 8.34 -15.33
CA CYS A 48 12.46 7.13 -14.49
C CYS A 48 11.37 6.13 -14.88
N ASP A 49 10.25 6.60 -15.44
CA ASP A 49 9.21 5.72 -16.00
C ASP A 49 9.67 4.89 -17.20
N THR A 50 10.74 5.31 -17.89
CA THR A 50 11.33 4.52 -19.01
C THR A 50 12.09 3.29 -18.53
N VAL A 51 12.46 3.22 -17.24
CA VAL A 51 13.10 2.04 -16.65
C VAL A 51 12.11 0.88 -16.66
N SER A 52 12.39 -0.10 -17.51
CA SER A 52 11.47 -1.21 -17.79
C SER A 52 11.72 -2.47 -16.95
N ILE A 53 12.85 -2.51 -16.24
CA ILE A 53 13.30 -3.68 -15.46
C ILE A 53 13.46 -3.30 -13.99
N ILE A 54 13.15 -4.25 -13.12
CA ILE A 54 13.43 -4.19 -11.68
C ILE A 54 14.56 -5.17 -11.39
N THR A 55 15.57 -4.72 -10.63
CA THR A 55 16.78 -5.48 -10.29
C THR A 55 17.01 -5.59 -8.78
N GLU A 56 16.24 -4.84 -7.99
CA GLU A 56 16.45 -4.59 -6.56
C GLU A 56 15.92 -5.73 -5.67
N GLN A 57 15.23 -6.73 -6.24
CA GLN A 57 14.63 -7.86 -5.52
C GLN A 57 13.81 -7.41 -4.30
N PRO A 58 12.68 -6.71 -4.48
CA PRO A 58 11.95 -6.07 -3.39
C PRO A 58 11.59 -7.02 -2.26
N LYS A 59 11.50 -6.44 -1.06
CA LYS A 59 11.13 -7.15 0.16
C LYS A 59 9.62 -7.20 0.29
N ILE A 60 9.07 -8.38 0.58
CA ILE A 60 7.66 -8.56 0.95
C ILE A 60 7.55 -8.99 2.40
N GLN A 61 6.46 -8.57 3.03
CA GLN A 61 6.15 -8.86 4.43
C GLN A 61 4.86 -9.66 4.53
N PHE A 62 4.72 -10.48 5.56
CA PHE A 62 3.55 -11.31 5.82
C PHE A 62 3.04 -10.99 7.22
N SER A 63 1.75 -10.65 7.33
CA SER A 63 1.10 -10.35 8.61
C SER A 63 -0.13 -11.23 8.83
N GLY A 64 -0.36 -11.61 10.08
CA GLY A 64 -1.46 -12.51 10.46
C GLY A 64 -1.24 -13.99 10.09
N PHE A 65 -0.06 -14.34 9.59
CA PHE A 65 0.31 -15.71 9.24
C PHE A 65 0.98 -16.45 10.39
N ARG A 66 0.81 -17.76 10.44
CA ARG A 66 1.67 -18.68 11.21
C ARG A 66 2.83 -19.13 10.35
N GLN A 67 3.99 -19.32 10.97
CA GLN A 67 5.20 -19.80 10.29
C GLN A 67 4.95 -21.05 9.42
N LYS A 68 4.14 -22.01 9.89
CA LYS A 68 3.81 -23.23 9.13
C LYS A 68 3.05 -22.97 7.82
N GLU A 69 2.30 -21.87 7.74
CA GLU A 69 1.49 -21.50 6.56
C GLU A 69 2.35 -20.87 5.46
N ILE A 70 3.46 -20.24 5.85
CA ILE A 70 4.37 -19.50 4.97
C ILE A 70 5.79 -20.09 4.93
N ARG A 71 6.02 -21.27 5.52
CA ARG A 71 7.31 -22.00 5.53
C ARG A 71 7.85 -22.30 4.12
N GLN A 72 6.95 -22.29 3.15
CA GLN A 72 7.23 -22.52 1.76
C GLN A 72 6.32 -21.59 0.96
N LEU A 73 6.93 -20.81 0.09
CA LEU A 73 6.26 -19.84 -0.77
C LEU A 73 6.55 -20.21 -2.21
N HIS A 74 5.52 -20.15 -3.03
CA HIS A 74 5.63 -20.41 -4.45
C HIS A 74 5.48 -19.08 -5.20
N PHE A 75 6.58 -18.65 -5.81
CA PHE A 75 6.63 -17.45 -6.62
C PHE A 75 6.46 -17.83 -8.09
N LYS A 76 5.64 -17.08 -8.80
CA LYS A 76 5.52 -17.17 -10.26
C LYS A 76 5.54 -15.78 -10.87
N ILE A 77 6.07 -15.65 -12.08
CA ILE A 77 5.93 -14.42 -12.88
C ILE A 77 4.80 -14.64 -13.87
N LEU A 78 3.76 -13.83 -13.78
CA LEU A 78 2.67 -13.73 -14.74
C LEU A 78 2.94 -12.57 -15.69
N ARG A 79 3.07 -12.87 -16.98
CA ARG A 79 3.29 -11.90 -18.05
C ARG A 79 2.33 -12.20 -19.20
N ASN A 80 1.58 -11.19 -19.65
CA ASN A 80 0.61 -11.33 -20.75
C ASN A 80 -0.38 -12.49 -20.57
N GLY A 81 -0.76 -12.80 -19.33
CA GLY A 81 -1.68 -13.91 -19.01
C GLY A 81 -1.01 -15.27 -18.84
N GLU A 82 0.29 -15.40 -19.10
CA GLU A 82 1.01 -16.68 -18.99
C GLU A 82 2.04 -16.68 -17.86
N PHE A 83 2.20 -17.82 -17.19
CA PHE A 83 3.24 -18.01 -16.19
C PHE A 83 4.57 -18.35 -16.87
N ILE A 84 5.52 -17.44 -16.83
CA ILE A 84 6.80 -17.57 -17.55
C ILE A 84 7.96 -18.05 -16.68
N ARG A 85 7.83 -17.92 -15.36
CA ARG A 85 8.81 -18.38 -14.38
C ARG A 85 8.10 -18.88 -13.14
N ASP A 86 8.74 -19.84 -12.50
CA ASP A 86 8.21 -20.55 -11.35
C ASP A 86 9.39 -20.85 -10.41
N THR A 87 9.27 -20.48 -9.14
CA THR A 87 10.31 -20.71 -8.14
C THR A 87 9.69 -20.98 -6.77
N LEU A 88 10.15 -22.06 -6.14
CA LEU A 88 9.75 -22.43 -4.80
C LEU A 88 10.81 -22.00 -3.79
N VAL A 89 10.42 -21.17 -2.83
CA VAL A 89 11.30 -20.66 -1.78
C VAL A 89 10.89 -21.28 -0.46
N LYS A 90 11.82 -22.02 0.17
CA LYS A 90 11.66 -22.45 1.57
C LYS A 90 12.12 -21.33 2.47
N THR A 91 11.23 -20.83 3.30
CA THR A 91 11.52 -19.72 4.20
C THR A 91 11.98 -20.27 5.54
N GLN A 92 13.10 -19.75 6.02
CA GLN A 92 13.59 -20.00 7.36
C GLN A 92 13.39 -18.74 8.18
N PHE A 93 12.11 -18.40 8.42
CA PHE A 93 11.79 -17.29 9.31
C PHE A 93 12.22 -17.68 10.73
N SER A 94 13.39 -17.22 11.16
CA SER A 94 13.79 -17.31 12.56
C SER A 94 13.01 -16.28 13.37
N TYR A 95 12.64 -16.63 14.59
CA TYR A 95 12.10 -15.69 15.58
C TYR A 95 13.23 -14.69 15.92
N ILE A 96 13.41 -13.66 15.09
CA ILE A 96 14.31 -12.57 15.46
C ILE A 96 13.54 -11.76 16.50
N SER A 97 14.14 -11.75 17.68
CA SER A 97 13.68 -11.10 18.91
C SER A 97 13.17 -9.68 18.68
N ASP A 98 12.07 -9.39 19.38
CA ASP A 98 11.40 -8.10 19.65
C ASP A 98 10.25 -7.60 18.77
N ASP A 99 9.91 -8.22 17.65
CA ASP A 99 8.64 -7.86 16.99
C ASP A 99 7.97 -9.04 16.25
N SER A 100 7.20 -9.82 16.99
CA SER A 100 6.51 -11.06 16.55
C SER A 100 5.40 -10.85 15.50
N THR A 101 5.33 -9.68 14.88
CA THR A 101 4.15 -9.25 14.11
C THR A 101 4.29 -9.53 12.60
N TYR A 102 5.51 -9.64 12.07
CA TYR A 102 5.76 -9.75 10.63
C TYR A 102 6.85 -10.77 10.27
N PHE A 103 6.59 -11.57 9.24
CA PHE A 103 7.61 -12.38 8.56
C PHE A 103 7.99 -11.71 7.25
N SER A 104 9.24 -11.82 6.78
CA SER A 104 9.63 -11.13 5.55
C SER A 104 10.67 -11.87 4.71
N THR A 105 10.55 -11.76 3.40
CA THR A 105 11.44 -12.39 2.41
C THR A 105 11.58 -11.48 1.18
N HIS A 106 12.55 -11.78 0.31
CA HIS A 106 12.73 -11.05 -0.94
C HIS A 106 12.12 -11.82 -2.10
N ILE A 107 11.67 -11.11 -3.14
CA ILE A 107 11.25 -11.74 -4.39
C ILE A 107 12.47 -12.45 -5.02
N PRO A 108 12.39 -13.75 -5.33
CA PRO A 108 13.56 -14.56 -5.68
C PRO A 108 14.06 -14.35 -7.12
N TYR A 109 13.57 -13.33 -7.82
CA TYR A 109 13.94 -13.05 -9.20
C TYR A 109 14.95 -11.90 -9.24
N PRO A 110 16.19 -12.14 -9.69
CA PRO A 110 17.21 -11.08 -9.75
C PRO A 110 16.86 -9.99 -10.76
N VAL A 111 16.07 -10.32 -11.79
CA VAL A 111 15.56 -9.37 -12.78
C VAL A 111 14.16 -9.79 -13.21
N PHE A 112 13.24 -8.84 -13.24
CA PHE A 112 11.90 -8.97 -13.83
C PHE A 112 11.43 -7.64 -14.46
N LEU A 113 10.39 -7.65 -15.29
CA LEU A 113 9.89 -6.42 -15.92
C LEU A 113 9.01 -5.63 -14.96
N LYS A 114 9.05 -4.30 -15.02
CA LYS A 114 8.16 -3.37 -14.29
C LYS A 114 6.67 -3.71 -14.46
N LYS A 115 6.30 -4.22 -15.65
CA LYS A 115 4.92 -4.60 -16.01
C LYS A 115 4.54 -6.03 -15.59
N ASP A 116 5.48 -6.82 -15.09
CA ASP A 116 5.17 -8.18 -14.64
C ASP A 116 4.29 -8.16 -13.40
N THR A 117 3.46 -9.19 -13.26
CA THR A 117 2.78 -9.47 -11.99
C THR A 117 3.47 -10.65 -11.32
N ILE A 118 3.94 -10.45 -10.09
CA ILE A 118 4.49 -11.52 -9.27
C ILE A 118 3.34 -12.17 -8.52
N VAL A 119 3.16 -13.46 -8.71
CA VAL A 119 2.15 -14.26 -8.00
C VAL A 119 2.84 -15.02 -6.90
N VAL A 120 2.40 -14.81 -5.66
CA VAL A 120 2.91 -15.50 -4.48
C VAL A 120 1.80 -16.36 -3.92
N SER A 121 2.04 -17.66 -3.78
CA SER A 121 1.10 -18.56 -3.10
C SER A 121 1.71 -19.26 -1.89
N THR A 122 0.90 -19.39 -0.84
CA THR A 122 1.28 -19.99 0.44
C THR A 122 0.92 -21.48 0.48
N VAL A 123 1.40 -22.21 1.50
CA VAL A 123 1.05 -23.64 1.71
C VAL A 123 -0.46 -23.80 1.94
N GLY A 124 -1.10 -22.80 2.53
CA GLY A 124 -2.55 -22.77 2.77
C GLY A 124 -3.41 -22.49 1.53
N GLY A 125 -2.81 -22.30 0.35
CA GLY A 125 -3.55 -22.04 -0.88
C GLY A 125 -4.07 -20.61 -1.01
N LEU A 126 -3.50 -19.65 -0.27
CA LEU A 126 -3.74 -18.23 -0.46
C LEU A 126 -2.81 -17.67 -1.54
N TYR A 127 -3.35 -16.85 -2.42
CA TYR A 127 -2.67 -16.25 -3.57
C TYR A 127 -2.65 -14.72 -3.46
N TYR A 128 -1.51 -14.15 -3.84
CA TYR A 128 -1.28 -12.71 -3.88
C TYR A 128 -0.71 -12.32 -5.23
N TYR A 129 -1.32 -11.32 -5.87
CA TYR A 129 -0.90 -10.75 -7.15
C TYR A 129 -0.27 -9.38 -6.87
N ILE A 130 1.04 -9.32 -7.00
CA ILE A 130 1.86 -8.16 -6.69
C ILE A 130 2.31 -7.53 -8.01
N SER A 131 2.01 -6.26 -8.23
CA SER A 131 2.33 -5.53 -9.47
C SER A 131 2.60 -4.06 -9.18
N GLY A 132 2.92 -3.26 -10.19
CA GLY A 132 3.02 -1.80 -10.03
C GLY A 132 4.30 -1.31 -9.34
N TYR A 133 5.30 -2.19 -9.16
CA TYR A 133 6.64 -1.75 -8.80
C TYR A 133 7.13 -0.70 -9.81
N HIS A 134 7.85 0.30 -9.34
CA HIS A 134 8.31 1.39 -10.18
C HIS A 134 9.54 2.07 -9.60
N HIS A 135 10.21 2.84 -10.46
CA HIS A 135 11.22 3.80 -10.07
C HIS A 135 10.62 5.20 -10.05
N TYR A 136 11.04 6.02 -9.09
CA TYR A 136 10.65 7.42 -8.98
C TYR A 136 11.89 8.32 -9.07
N ALA A 137 11.67 9.58 -9.47
CA ALA A 137 12.73 10.57 -9.48
C ALA A 137 13.02 11.07 -8.06
N TYR A 138 14.20 10.73 -7.54
CA TYR A 138 14.71 11.27 -6.30
C TYR A 138 15.52 12.53 -6.59
N LEU A 139 14.96 13.69 -6.27
CA LEU A 139 15.61 14.98 -6.44
C LEU A 139 16.61 15.24 -5.31
N HIS A 140 17.80 15.76 -5.66
CA HIS A 140 18.83 16.07 -4.68
C HIS A 140 18.59 17.45 -4.04
N TYR A 141 18.49 17.46 -2.71
CA TYR A 141 18.36 18.67 -1.90
C TYR A 141 19.57 18.84 -0.99
N GLY A 142 20.05 20.07 -0.87
CA GLY A 142 21.05 20.48 0.11
C GLY A 142 20.46 21.42 1.16
N MET A 143 21.33 21.95 2.03
CA MET A 143 20.95 22.89 3.09
C MET A 143 20.23 24.15 2.57
N MET A 144 20.51 24.54 1.32
CA MET A 144 19.92 25.71 0.66
C MET A 144 18.89 25.33 -0.40
N GLY A 145 18.27 24.15 -0.29
CA GLY A 145 17.22 23.67 -1.19
C GLY A 145 17.72 22.83 -2.37
N TYR A 146 16.89 22.75 -3.41
CA TYR A 146 17.11 21.90 -4.58
C TYR A 146 18.43 22.24 -5.29
N LEU A 147 19.17 21.20 -5.69
CA LEU A 147 20.51 21.31 -6.29
C LEU A 147 20.52 21.07 -7.81
N GLY A 148 19.38 20.74 -8.43
CA GLY A 148 19.30 20.41 -9.86
C GLY A 148 19.68 18.96 -10.21
N GLY A 149 20.13 18.17 -9.22
CA GLY A 149 20.46 16.75 -9.39
C GLY A 149 19.26 15.83 -9.23
N HIS A 150 19.31 14.65 -9.85
CA HIS A 150 18.33 13.58 -9.65
C HIS A 150 18.96 12.20 -9.84
N ASP A 151 18.37 11.19 -9.21
CA ASP A 151 18.57 9.77 -9.52
C ASP A 151 17.22 9.07 -9.65
N CYS A 152 17.15 7.98 -10.40
CA CYS A 152 15.98 7.09 -10.37
C CYS A 152 16.15 6.06 -9.25
N ARG A 153 15.27 6.10 -8.25
CA ARG A 153 15.28 5.17 -7.11
C ARG A 153 14.10 4.23 -7.19
N PHE A 154 14.32 2.99 -6.77
CA PHE A 154 13.26 1.99 -6.65
C PHE A 154 12.27 2.38 -5.55
N SER A 155 10.97 2.24 -5.81
CA SER A 155 9.90 2.36 -4.82
C SER A 155 9.43 0.97 -4.37
N GLU A 156 9.30 0.80 -3.05
CA GLU A 156 8.66 -0.38 -2.45
C GLU A 156 7.12 -0.34 -2.58
N ASP A 157 6.57 0.81 -3.01
CA ASP A 157 5.15 0.95 -3.29
C ASP A 157 4.76 0.05 -4.47
N CYS A 158 3.71 -0.75 -4.25
CA CYS A 158 3.20 -1.71 -5.20
C CYS A 158 1.67 -1.84 -5.04
N ILE A 159 1.10 -2.71 -5.86
CA ILE A 159 -0.31 -3.09 -5.85
C ILE A 159 -0.37 -4.57 -5.50
N VAL A 160 -1.01 -4.90 -4.38
CA VAL A 160 -1.27 -6.27 -3.95
C VAL A 160 -2.77 -6.54 -4.08
N ASN A 161 -3.17 -7.54 -4.87
CA ASN A 161 -4.57 -7.90 -5.07
C ASN A 161 -5.46 -6.68 -5.41
N ASN A 162 -5.00 -5.84 -6.33
CA ASN A 162 -5.67 -4.60 -6.79
C ASN A 162 -5.77 -3.46 -5.74
N ALA A 163 -5.08 -3.55 -4.61
CA ALA A 163 -5.00 -2.48 -3.61
C ALA A 163 -3.56 -1.94 -3.47
N PRO A 164 -3.35 -0.62 -3.30
CA PRO A 164 -2.04 -0.06 -2.98
C PRO A 164 -1.46 -0.66 -1.69
N SER A 165 -0.17 -0.98 -1.69
CA SER A 165 0.55 -1.57 -0.56
C SER A 165 2.04 -1.26 -0.63
N VAL A 166 2.74 -1.42 0.49
CA VAL A 166 4.22 -1.32 0.59
C VAL A 166 4.88 -2.71 0.60
N GLY A 167 4.26 -3.68 -0.07
CA GLY A 167 4.72 -5.08 -0.09
C GLY A 167 4.27 -5.92 1.10
N THR A 168 3.32 -5.44 1.91
CA THR A 168 2.75 -6.21 3.03
C THR A 168 1.57 -7.06 2.58
N LEU A 169 1.67 -8.37 2.80
CA LEU A 169 0.68 -9.37 2.49
C LEU A 169 -0.07 -9.76 3.77
N LEU A 170 -1.29 -9.24 3.91
CA LEU A 170 -2.17 -9.60 5.02
C LEU A 170 -2.85 -10.95 4.73
N LYS A 171 -2.91 -11.85 5.72
CA LYS A 171 -3.59 -13.14 5.57
C LYS A 171 -5.03 -12.99 5.07
N ASN A 172 -5.75 -11.99 5.57
CA ASN A 172 -7.16 -11.75 5.25
C ASN A 172 -7.40 -11.21 3.84
N ASP A 173 -6.35 -10.75 3.15
CA ASP A 173 -6.45 -10.22 1.78
C ASP A 173 -6.05 -11.23 0.71
N GLY A 174 -5.51 -12.40 1.12
CA GLY A 174 -5.14 -13.47 0.19
C GLY A 174 -6.35 -14.04 -0.54
N TRP A 175 -6.22 -14.33 -1.82
CA TRP A 175 -7.29 -14.93 -2.60
C TRP A 175 -7.22 -16.45 -2.58
N LEU A 176 -8.35 -17.14 -2.41
CA LEU A 176 -8.43 -18.59 -2.59
C LEU A 176 -8.49 -18.89 -4.08
N HIS A 177 -7.76 -19.89 -4.59
CA HIS A 177 -7.77 -20.14 -6.03
C HIS A 177 -9.06 -20.86 -6.50
N PRO A 178 -9.68 -20.46 -7.64
CA PRO A 178 -9.46 -19.25 -8.42
C PRO A 178 -10.47 -18.12 -8.07
N GLU A 179 -10.04 -17.15 -7.27
CA GLU A 179 -10.81 -15.93 -6.97
C GLU A 179 -10.39 -14.73 -7.83
N LYS A 180 -9.18 -14.72 -8.41
CA LYS A 180 -8.67 -13.58 -9.21
C LYS A 180 -9.61 -13.18 -10.33
N ASP A 181 -10.08 -14.16 -11.09
CA ASP A 181 -10.90 -13.90 -12.27
C ASP A 181 -12.35 -13.60 -11.88
N ARG A 182 -12.74 -13.87 -10.63
CA ARG A 182 -14.08 -13.59 -10.12
C ARG A 182 -14.25 -12.15 -9.67
N PHE A 183 -13.20 -11.49 -9.19
CA PHE A 183 -13.28 -10.16 -8.58
C PHE A 183 -12.85 -9.05 -9.53
N LYS A 184 -13.80 -8.15 -9.82
CA LYS A 184 -13.57 -6.95 -10.64
C LYS A 184 -13.09 -5.77 -9.80
N GLN A 185 -13.57 -5.65 -8.57
CA GLN A 185 -13.24 -4.50 -7.72
C GLN A 185 -13.36 -4.83 -6.23
N MET A 186 -12.43 -4.30 -5.43
CA MET A 186 -12.54 -4.22 -3.98
C MET A 186 -12.71 -2.77 -3.57
N ILE A 187 -13.69 -2.51 -2.69
CA ILE A 187 -14.06 -1.16 -2.26
C ILE A 187 -13.87 -1.07 -0.76
N ALA A 188 -12.91 -0.24 -0.38
CA ALA A 188 -12.59 0.04 1.01
C ALA A 188 -13.77 0.72 1.71
N PRO A 189 -13.95 0.46 3.01
CA PRO A 189 -15.01 1.08 3.77
C PRO A 189 -14.80 2.58 3.95
N GLN A 190 -15.85 3.30 4.33
CA GLN A 190 -15.82 4.75 4.59
C GLN A 190 -15.36 5.57 3.37
N THR A 191 -15.49 5.02 2.17
CA THR A 191 -15.24 5.73 0.92
C THR A 191 -16.57 6.17 0.30
N PRO A 192 -16.60 7.27 -0.47
CA PRO A 192 -17.81 7.67 -1.19
C PRO A 192 -18.38 6.57 -2.10
N ALA A 193 -17.50 5.74 -2.68
CA ALA A 193 -17.89 4.60 -3.50
C ALA A 193 -18.60 3.52 -2.66
N PHE A 194 -18.10 3.21 -1.47
CA PHE A 194 -18.73 2.28 -0.55
C PHE A 194 -20.15 2.74 -0.19
N ASP A 195 -20.29 4.01 0.22
CA ASP A 195 -21.58 4.57 0.62
C ASP A 195 -22.58 4.59 -0.54
N SER A 196 -22.11 4.94 -1.73
CA SER A 196 -22.94 4.95 -2.94
C SER A 196 -23.49 3.55 -3.25
N ILE A 197 -22.65 2.52 -3.17
CA ILE A 197 -23.07 1.14 -3.47
C ILE A 197 -23.96 0.62 -2.36
N SER A 198 -23.61 0.86 -1.11
CA SER A 198 -24.41 0.42 0.02
C SER A 198 -25.82 1.02 0.03
N LYS A 199 -25.98 2.28 -0.42
CA LYS A 199 -27.28 2.94 -0.56
C LYS A 199 -28.11 2.39 -1.73
N ALA A 200 -27.45 1.95 -2.79
CA ALA A 200 -28.10 1.39 -3.98
C ALA A 200 -28.42 -0.11 -3.84
N ALA A 201 -27.79 -0.79 -2.88
CA ALA A 201 -27.98 -2.21 -2.61
C ALA A 201 -29.36 -2.49 -1.98
N ALA A 202 -30.00 -3.61 -2.37
CA ALA A 202 -31.26 -4.04 -1.74
C ALA A 202 -31.06 -4.42 -0.26
N ILE A 203 -29.89 -4.97 0.08
CA ILE A 203 -29.44 -5.18 1.46
C ILE A 203 -28.56 -4.00 1.85
N SER A 204 -29.05 -3.19 2.79
CA SER A 204 -28.24 -2.12 3.37
C SER A 204 -27.06 -2.68 4.16
N TYR A 205 -26.05 -1.86 4.40
CA TYR A 205 -24.91 -2.28 5.21
C TYR A 205 -25.34 -2.64 6.64
N GLU A 206 -26.25 -1.88 7.26
CA GLU A 206 -26.80 -2.17 8.57
C GLU A 206 -27.51 -3.53 8.58
N LYS A 207 -28.27 -3.83 7.52
CA LYS A 207 -28.93 -5.13 7.40
C LYS A 207 -27.93 -6.27 7.23
N ALA A 208 -26.86 -6.05 6.46
CA ALA A 208 -25.78 -7.00 6.34
C ALA A 208 -25.04 -7.21 7.68
N GLN A 209 -24.87 -6.16 8.48
CA GLN A 209 -24.32 -6.27 9.84
C GLN A 209 -25.22 -7.12 10.74
N GLU A 210 -26.54 -6.92 10.71
CA GLU A 210 -27.48 -7.77 11.44
C GLU A 210 -27.37 -9.24 11.03
N ILE A 211 -27.33 -9.52 9.72
CA ILE A 211 -27.15 -10.87 9.18
C ILE A 211 -25.82 -11.46 9.66
N PHE A 212 -24.74 -10.68 9.60
CA PHE A 212 -23.44 -11.10 10.12
C PHE A 212 -23.57 -11.45 11.60
N ASP A 213 -24.08 -10.55 12.43
CA ASP A 213 -24.17 -10.70 13.89
C ASP A 213 -25.02 -11.90 14.32
N GLN A 214 -26.08 -12.22 13.58
CA GLN A 214 -26.92 -13.41 13.81
C GLN A 214 -26.22 -14.73 13.44
N ASN A 215 -25.28 -14.70 12.49
CA ASN A 215 -24.59 -15.88 11.94
C ASN A 215 -23.14 -16.01 12.43
N ARG A 216 -22.76 -15.24 13.45
CA ARG A 216 -21.45 -15.32 14.08
C ARG A 216 -21.25 -16.65 14.75
N ALA A 217 -20.10 -17.27 14.48
CA ALA A 217 -19.69 -18.46 15.20
C ALA A 217 -19.18 -18.06 16.60
N ASN A 218 -18.60 -16.88 16.70
CA ASN A 218 -18.07 -16.30 17.92
C ASN A 218 -19.13 -15.39 18.58
N LYS A 219 -19.66 -15.85 19.73
CA LYS A 219 -20.70 -15.13 20.48
C LYS A 219 -20.16 -14.32 21.66
N HIS A 220 -18.88 -14.46 22.04
CA HIS A 220 -18.36 -13.84 23.26
C HIS A 220 -17.38 -12.68 22.98
N LEU A 221 -16.54 -12.77 21.94
CA LEU A 221 -15.65 -11.68 21.56
C LEU A 221 -16.18 -10.94 20.34
N PHE A 222 -16.37 -9.61 20.44
CA PHE A 222 -16.68 -8.79 19.26
C PHE A 222 -15.40 -8.55 18.45
N SER A 223 -15.00 -9.53 17.63
CA SER A 223 -13.87 -9.38 16.72
C SER A 223 -14.35 -9.29 15.29
N ARG A 224 -14.53 -8.05 14.82
CA ARG A 224 -14.80 -7.71 13.43
C ARG A 224 -13.55 -7.04 12.88
N SER A 225 -12.70 -7.79 12.19
CA SER A 225 -11.34 -7.35 11.82
C SER A 225 -11.22 -6.76 10.42
N THR A 226 -12.16 -7.06 9.52
CA THR A 226 -12.19 -6.50 8.15
C THR A 226 -13.62 -6.21 7.73
N TYR A 227 -13.82 -5.14 6.96
CA TYR A 227 -15.09 -4.81 6.32
C TYR A 227 -14.84 -4.12 4.98
N ARG A 228 -15.34 -4.70 3.87
CA ARG A 228 -15.20 -4.16 2.51
C ARG A 228 -16.37 -4.60 1.63
N ILE A 229 -16.51 -4.02 0.44
CA ILE A 229 -17.36 -4.57 -0.62
C ILE A 229 -16.48 -5.23 -1.68
N GLU A 230 -16.78 -6.47 -2.03
CA GLU A 230 -16.21 -7.18 -3.17
C GLU A 230 -17.24 -7.21 -4.30
N ILE A 231 -16.86 -6.75 -5.49
CA ILE A 231 -17.68 -6.81 -6.70
C ILE A 231 -17.06 -7.82 -7.65
N GLY A 232 -17.85 -8.81 -8.06
CA GLY A 232 -17.44 -9.86 -8.98
C GLY A 232 -18.51 -10.21 -10.01
N GLU A 233 -18.26 -11.28 -10.77
CA GLU A 233 -19.23 -11.80 -11.76
C GLU A 233 -20.49 -12.35 -11.11
N GLU A 234 -20.36 -12.95 -9.93
CA GLU A 234 -21.46 -13.52 -9.15
C GLU A 234 -22.27 -12.45 -8.38
N GLY A 235 -21.90 -11.17 -8.51
CA GLY A 235 -22.54 -10.03 -7.86
C GLY A 235 -21.62 -9.28 -6.90
N SER A 236 -22.22 -8.46 -6.04
CA SER A 236 -21.52 -7.69 -5.01
C SER A 236 -21.80 -8.24 -3.62
N PHE A 237 -20.77 -8.24 -2.77
CA PHE A 237 -20.81 -8.83 -1.43
C PHE A 237 -20.21 -7.88 -0.40
N TYR A 238 -20.89 -7.70 0.73
CA TYR A 238 -20.25 -7.21 1.94
C TYR A 238 -19.39 -8.33 2.53
N VAL A 239 -18.14 -8.02 2.87
CA VAL A 239 -17.19 -8.98 3.40
C VAL A 239 -16.78 -8.57 4.80
N PHE A 240 -16.97 -9.46 5.76
CA PHE A 240 -16.62 -9.28 7.16
C PHE A 240 -15.56 -10.30 7.58
N GLY A 241 -14.59 -9.90 8.39
CA GLY A 241 -13.64 -10.82 9.03
C GLY A 241 -14.06 -11.12 10.46
N GLU A 242 -14.17 -12.41 10.81
CA GLU A 242 -14.45 -12.88 12.16
C GLU A 242 -13.27 -13.69 12.71
N GLU A 243 -12.67 -13.25 13.81
CA GLU A 243 -11.65 -14.05 14.50
C GLU A 243 -12.26 -15.21 15.27
N ASN A 244 -11.60 -16.36 15.19
CA ASN A 244 -11.98 -17.56 15.92
C ASN A 244 -11.44 -17.55 17.36
N GLU A 245 -12.31 -17.74 18.35
CA GLU A 245 -11.94 -17.76 19.78
C GLU A 245 -10.96 -18.88 20.13
N ASN A 246 -11.16 -20.06 19.53
CA ASN A 246 -10.32 -21.24 19.77
C ASN A 246 -8.99 -21.18 19.01
N ASN A 247 -8.85 -20.22 18.09
CA ASN A 247 -7.70 -20.10 17.21
C ASN A 247 -7.49 -18.64 16.81
N ARG A 248 -6.88 -17.84 17.71
CA ARG A 248 -6.65 -16.38 17.55
C ARG A 248 -5.94 -15.93 16.27
N ASN A 249 -5.36 -16.84 15.49
CA ASN A 249 -4.67 -16.53 14.22
C ASN A 249 -5.47 -17.02 12.99
N GLN A 250 -6.74 -17.38 13.17
CA GLN A 250 -7.65 -17.76 12.12
C GLN A 250 -8.78 -16.74 12.06
N VAL A 251 -8.92 -16.12 10.89
CA VAL A 251 -10.02 -15.21 10.58
C VAL A 251 -10.83 -15.87 9.49
N ASP A 252 -12.08 -16.20 9.80
CA ASP A 252 -13.02 -16.63 8.79
C ASP A 252 -13.55 -15.38 8.07
N LEU A 253 -13.67 -15.44 6.75
CA LEU A 253 -14.37 -14.42 5.99
C LEU A 253 -15.84 -14.79 5.84
N ILE A 254 -16.69 -13.81 6.09
CA ILE A 254 -18.13 -13.88 5.93
C ILE A 254 -18.49 -12.98 4.76
N LYS A 255 -19.06 -13.55 3.71
CA LYS A 255 -19.57 -12.83 2.54
C LYS A 255 -21.10 -12.79 2.61
N ILE A 256 -21.68 -11.61 2.45
CA ILE A 256 -23.12 -11.39 2.43
C ILE A 256 -23.47 -10.67 1.12
N ASN A 257 -24.26 -11.31 0.27
CA ASN A 257 -24.65 -10.74 -1.02
C ASN A 257 -25.46 -9.45 -0.81
N THR A 258 -25.09 -8.37 -1.49
CA THR A 258 -25.70 -7.04 -1.30
C THR A 258 -27.11 -6.96 -1.88
N GLN A 259 -27.53 -7.92 -2.71
CA GLN A 259 -28.87 -7.95 -3.32
C GLN A 259 -29.79 -8.96 -2.65
N THR A 260 -29.30 -10.17 -2.36
CA THR A 260 -30.12 -11.27 -1.83
C THR A 260 -30.02 -11.43 -0.32
N GLY A 261 -28.93 -10.94 0.30
CA GLY A 261 -28.62 -11.19 1.71
C GLY A 261 -28.12 -12.60 1.98
N GLU A 262 -27.88 -13.40 0.93
CA GLU A 262 -27.32 -14.73 1.05
C GLU A 262 -25.95 -14.67 1.75
N TYR A 263 -25.79 -15.54 2.74
CA TYR A 263 -24.62 -15.61 3.61
C TYR A 263 -23.74 -16.80 3.25
N LYS A 264 -22.43 -16.59 3.20
CA LYS A 264 -21.42 -17.63 3.01
C LYS A 264 -20.22 -17.41 3.92
N ARG A 265 -19.72 -18.50 4.53
CA ARG A 265 -18.51 -18.50 5.36
C ARG A 265 -17.37 -19.20 4.64
N GLU A 266 -16.21 -18.56 4.63
CA GLU A 266 -14.97 -19.07 4.05
C GLU A 266 -13.88 -19.11 5.11
N LYS A 267 -13.36 -20.30 5.38
CA LYS A 267 -12.28 -20.49 6.37
C LYS A 267 -10.93 -20.15 5.74
N ARG A 268 -10.13 -19.28 6.37
CA ARG A 268 -8.80 -18.87 5.90
C ARG A 268 -7.68 -19.15 6.90
#